data_AF-A0A257QQJ4-F1
#
_entry.id   AF-A0A257QQJ4-F1
#
_cell.length_a   1.000
_cell.length_b   1.000
_cell.length_c   1.000
_cell.angle_alpha   90.00
_cell.angle_beta   90.00
_cell.angle_gamma   90.00
#
_symmetry.space_group_name_H-M   'P 1'
#
loop_
_entity.id
_entity.type
_entity.pdbx_description
1 polymer ?
#
loop_
_entity_poly.entity_id
_entity_poly.type
_entity_poly.pdbx_seq_one_letter_code
_entity_poly.pdbx_strand_id
1 'polypeptide(L)'
;MGRIAAAVIDGVKILRISDLQSESAAGKLTPRSGVFGKLMGMAADAHTAFKAFAENRKKFLDLMDSEQAKARKTKADLAVAIQLLDQQALAIRQSLHGLKIEIAAGQIALDRGLDELEALRQHALATGAPDDAADVMVFRATLANFRGKVAEMRESLVGSALLIPIIAQNKQAAETRLMKISNGMLVVIPRLMAVASQAVVQVDIARAAAESEKLDEAA
;
A
#
# COMPACT_ATOMS: atom_id res chain seq x y z
N MET A 1 -2.68 -3.82 7.51
CA MET A 1 -2.89 -4.37 8.87
C MET A 1 -2.47 -5.82 8.96
N GLY A 2 -2.76 -6.70 7.99
CA GLY A 2 -2.44 -8.14 8.07
C GLY A 2 -0.98 -8.52 8.35
N ARG A 3 0.02 -7.98 7.64
CA ARG A 3 1.43 -8.38 7.83
C ARG A 3 2.06 -7.89 9.12
N ILE A 4 1.86 -6.62 9.47
CA ILE A 4 2.35 -6.07 10.75
C ILE A 4 1.64 -6.78 11.89
N ALA A 5 0.29 -6.89 11.88
CA ALA A 5 -0.42 -7.62 12.92
C ALA A 5 -0.02 -9.12 13.02
N ALA A 6 0.27 -9.78 11.89
CA ALA A 6 0.79 -11.15 11.89
C ALA A 6 2.20 -11.23 12.51
N ALA A 7 3.11 -10.33 12.16
CA ALA A 7 4.45 -10.27 12.76
C ALA A 7 4.39 -9.93 14.27
N VAL A 8 3.38 -9.16 14.68
CA VAL A 8 3.10 -8.85 16.09
C VAL A 8 2.61 -10.09 16.83
N ILE A 9 1.68 -10.86 16.24
CA ILE A 9 1.18 -12.12 16.80
C ILE A 9 2.31 -13.17 16.86
N ASP A 10 3.11 -13.28 15.82
CA ASP A 10 4.27 -14.19 15.79
C ASP A 10 5.32 -13.77 16.81
N GLY A 11 5.52 -12.46 17.00
CA GLY A 11 6.39 -11.93 18.05
C GLY A 11 5.91 -12.24 19.47
N VAL A 12 4.61 -12.12 19.72
CA VAL A 12 3.99 -12.51 21.00
C VAL A 12 4.12 -14.02 21.25
N LYS A 13 3.94 -14.85 20.21
CA LYS A 13 4.16 -16.31 20.28
C LYS A 13 5.63 -16.65 20.57
N ILE A 14 6.56 -15.96 19.90
CA ILE A 14 8.01 -16.11 20.13
C ILE A 14 8.36 -15.80 21.58
N LEU A 15 7.78 -14.74 22.16
CA LEU A 15 8.06 -14.34 23.54
C LEU A 15 7.51 -15.30 24.61
N ARG A 16 6.70 -16.32 24.25
CA ARG A 16 6.14 -17.31 25.20
C ARG A 16 5.59 -16.66 26.49
N ILE A 17 4.95 -15.50 26.37
CA ILE A 17 4.45 -14.71 27.52
C ILE A 17 3.45 -15.53 28.35
N SER A 18 2.70 -16.42 27.71
CA SER A 18 1.79 -17.37 28.37
C SER A 18 2.50 -18.40 29.25
N ASP A 19 3.67 -18.88 28.83
CA ASP A 19 4.42 -19.90 29.57
C ASP A 19 5.08 -19.27 30.80
N LEU A 20 5.64 -18.06 30.67
CA LEU A 20 6.17 -17.27 31.79
C LEU A 20 5.09 -16.84 32.80
N GLN A 21 3.89 -16.47 32.32
CA GLN A 21 2.76 -16.19 33.21
C GLN A 21 2.29 -17.44 33.95
N SER A 22 2.29 -18.61 33.29
CA SER A 22 1.93 -19.89 33.93
C SER A 22 2.94 -20.34 34.98
N GLU A 23 4.24 -20.11 34.77
CA GLU A 23 5.29 -20.41 35.74
C GLU A 23 5.31 -19.40 36.91
N SER A 24 5.04 -18.12 36.66
CA SER A 24 4.89 -17.12 37.73
C SER A 24 3.64 -17.33 38.59
N ALA A 25 2.55 -17.84 38.00
CA ALA A 25 1.33 -18.23 38.70
C ALA A 25 1.44 -19.57 39.45
N ALA A 26 2.41 -20.43 39.09
CA ALA A 26 2.67 -21.71 39.75
C ALA A 26 3.35 -21.58 41.12
N GLY A 27 3.53 -20.35 41.64
CA GLY A 27 3.91 -20.07 43.03
C GLY A 27 2.91 -20.54 44.10
N LYS A 28 1.81 -21.20 43.74
CA LYS A 28 0.94 -21.92 44.68
C LYS A 28 1.19 -23.43 44.61
N LEU A 29 2.11 -23.85 45.49
CA LEU A 29 2.51 -25.22 45.79
C LEU A 29 1.31 -26.17 46.02
N THR A 30 1.29 -27.29 45.30
CA THR A 30 0.83 -28.57 45.87
C THR A 30 2.07 -29.42 46.20
N PRO A 31 2.24 -29.88 47.45
CA PRO A 31 3.50 -30.49 47.88
C PRO A 31 3.58 -31.94 47.41
N ARG A 32 4.65 -32.29 46.69
CA ARG A 32 5.15 -33.66 46.61
C ARG A 32 6.61 -33.67 47.08
N SER A 33 6.89 -34.53 48.06
CA SER A 33 8.11 -34.65 48.85
C SER A 33 9.38 -34.86 48.02
N GLY A 34 10.47 -34.21 48.44
CA GLY A 34 11.83 -34.40 47.89
C GLY A 34 12.62 -33.08 47.84
N VAL A 35 13.17 -32.64 48.97
CA VAL A 35 13.66 -31.25 49.18
C VAL A 35 15.05 -30.96 48.57
N PHE A 36 15.92 -31.95 48.39
CA PHE A 36 17.30 -31.68 47.91
C PHE A 36 17.52 -31.88 46.39
N GLY A 37 16.67 -32.65 45.71
CA GLY A 37 16.74 -32.83 44.24
C GLY A 37 15.99 -31.76 43.44
N LYS A 38 15.02 -31.07 44.05
CA LYS A 38 14.16 -30.08 43.38
C LYS A 38 14.79 -28.71 43.22
N LEU A 39 15.68 -28.29 44.14
CA LEU A 39 16.30 -26.96 44.07
C LEU A 39 17.32 -26.85 42.93
N MET A 40 18.07 -27.93 42.66
CA MET A 40 19.01 -27.98 41.53
C MET A 40 18.29 -28.15 40.17
N GLY A 41 17.22 -28.96 40.11
CA GLY A 41 16.39 -29.10 38.91
C GLY A 41 15.63 -27.83 38.56
N MET A 42 15.02 -27.15 39.54
CA MET A 42 14.31 -25.88 39.32
C MET A 42 15.26 -24.72 38.99
N ALA A 43 16.49 -24.70 39.54
CA ALA A 43 17.49 -23.71 39.15
C ALA A 43 18.00 -23.94 37.72
N ALA A 44 18.23 -25.20 37.32
CA ALA A 44 18.63 -25.54 35.96
C ALA A 44 17.52 -25.27 34.93
N ASP A 45 16.28 -25.65 35.24
CA ASP A 45 15.10 -25.45 34.38
C ASP A 45 14.71 -23.97 34.26
N ALA A 46 14.81 -23.20 35.35
CA ALA A 46 14.63 -21.73 35.30
C ALA A 46 15.74 -21.07 34.46
N HIS A 47 16.98 -21.56 34.52
CA HIS A 47 18.10 -21.02 33.75
C HIS A 47 18.01 -21.35 32.24
N THR A 48 17.45 -22.50 31.86
CA THR A 48 17.15 -22.85 30.46
C THR A 48 15.93 -22.10 29.92
N ALA A 49 14.86 -21.95 30.69
CA ALA A 49 13.69 -21.14 30.32
C ALA A 49 14.05 -19.67 30.11
N PHE A 50 14.94 -19.13 30.95
CA PHE A 50 15.42 -17.75 30.84
C PHE A 50 16.36 -17.55 29.65
N LYS A 51 17.28 -18.49 29.40
CA LYS A 51 18.13 -18.45 28.20
C LYS A 51 17.29 -18.53 26.92
N ALA A 52 16.26 -19.37 26.92
CA ALA A 52 15.30 -19.45 25.82
C ALA A 52 14.51 -18.14 25.65
N PHE A 53 14.10 -17.47 26.73
CA PHE A 53 13.42 -16.18 26.67
C PHE A 53 14.33 -15.05 26.15
N ALA A 54 15.59 -14.98 26.61
CA ALA A 54 16.57 -14.02 26.13
C ALA A 54 16.87 -14.21 24.63
N GLU A 55 17.00 -15.46 24.17
CA GLU A 55 17.14 -15.78 22.75
C GLU A 55 15.88 -15.43 21.95
N ASN A 56 14.69 -15.68 22.49
CA ASN A 56 13.42 -15.34 21.86
C ASN A 56 13.20 -13.83 21.77
N ARG A 57 13.62 -13.06 22.77
CA ARG A 57 13.64 -11.59 22.73
C ARG A 57 14.55 -11.09 21.62
N LYS A 58 15.76 -11.64 21.50
CA LYS A 58 16.69 -11.25 20.43
C LYS A 58 16.06 -11.50 19.06
N LYS A 59 15.49 -12.70 18.84
CA LYS A 59 14.74 -13.03 17.62
C LYS A 59 13.56 -12.08 17.37
N PHE A 60 12.85 -11.69 18.41
CA PHE A 60 11.74 -10.73 18.32
C PHE A 60 12.22 -9.33 17.90
N LEU A 61 13.26 -8.81 18.53
CA LEU A 61 13.83 -7.49 18.19
C LEU A 61 14.38 -7.49 16.77
N ASP A 62 15.13 -8.52 16.38
CA ASP A 62 15.65 -8.69 15.01
C ASP A 62 14.51 -8.75 13.98
N LEU A 63 13.42 -9.46 14.30
CA LEU A 63 12.21 -9.50 13.46
C LEU A 63 11.57 -8.12 13.34
N MET A 64 11.38 -7.40 14.46
CA MET A 64 10.77 -6.07 14.45
C MET A 64 11.62 -5.05 13.67
N ASP A 65 12.94 -5.08 13.82
CA ASP A 65 13.86 -4.22 13.07
C ASP A 65 13.81 -4.53 11.57
N SER A 66 13.75 -5.81 11.20
CA SER A 66 13.60 -6.22 9.80
C SER A 66 12.26 -5.76 9.20
N GLU A 67 11.17 -5.82 9.96
CA GLU A 67 9.85 -5.36 9.52
C GLU A 67 9.78 -3.84 9.44
N GLN A 68 10.45 -3.10 10.34
CA GLN A 68 10.61 -1.65 10.21
C GLN A 68 11.37 -1.27 8.94
N ALA A 69 12.46 -1.97 8.62
CA ALA A 69 13.23 -1.71 7.41
C ALA A 69 12.40 -1.95 6.14
N LYS A 70 11.65 -3.06 6.08
CA LYS A 70 10.71 -3.34 4.98
C LYS A 70 9.58 -2.31 4.91
N ALA A 71 9.05 -1.88 6.05
CA ALA A 71 8.00 -0.88 6.12
C ALA A 71 8.50 0.50 5.64
N ARG A 72 9.73 0.91 5.98
CA ARG A 72 10.38 2.12 5.47
C ARG A 72 10.50 2.10 3.94
N LYS A 73 10.98 0.97 3.40
CA LYS A 73 11.09 0.80 1.94
C LYS A 73 9.73 0.88 1.27
N THR A 74 8.75 0.12 1.75
CA THR A 74 7.38 0.14 1.22
C THR A 74 6.74 1.53 1.30
N LYS A 75 7.01 2.28 2.38
CA LYS A 75 6.56 3.67 2.55
C LYS A 75 7.16 4.58 1.48
N ALA A 76 8.46 4.46 1.20
CA ALA A 76 9.12 5.22 0.15
C ALA A 76 8.56 4.89 -1.24
N ASP A 77 8.41 3.60 -1.55
CA ASP A 77 7.85 3.14 -2.83
C ASP A 77 6.42 3.65 -3.04
N LEU A 78 5.58 3.63 -1.99
CA LEU A 78 4.22 4.19 -2.04
C LEU A 78 4.21 5.72 -2.22
N ALA A 79 5.15 6.45 -1.61
CA ALA A 79 5.25 7.89 -1.80
C ALA A 79 5.59 8.25 -3.25
N VAL A 80 6.53 7.51 -3.87
CA VAL A 80 6.84 7.65 -5.29
C VAL A 80 5.63 7.29 -6.16
N ALA A 81 4.92 6.20 -5.86
CA ALA A 81 3.73 5.80 -6.60
C ALA A 81 2.62 6.87 -6.56
N ILE A 82 2.41 7.52 -5.41
CA ILE A 82 1.45 8.63 -5.27
C ILE A 82 1.84 9.80 -6.19
N GLN A 83 3.12 10.18 -6.22
CA GLN A 83 3.61 11.24 -7.10
C GLN A 83 3.44 10.89 -8.59
N LEU A 84 3.73 9.65 -8.96
CA LEU A 84 3.53 9.17 -10.34
C LEU A 84 2.05 9.20 -10.75
N LEU A 85 1.13 8.83 -9.85
CA LEU A 85 -0.31 8.93 -10.10
C LEU A 85 -0.75 10.39 -10.32
N ASP A 86 -0.22 11.34 -9.54
CA ASP A 86 -0.49 12.77 -9.76
C ASP A 86 0.03 13.26 -11.11
N GLN A 87 1.25 12.87 -11.48
CA GLN A 87 1.84 13.21 -12.78
C GLN A 87 1.02 12.62 -13.93
N GLN A 88 0.59 11.36 -13.82
CA GLN A 88 -0.27 10.72 -14.82
C GLN A 88 -1.61 11.45 -14.95
N ALA A 89 -2.25 11.83 -13.83
CA ALA A 89 -3.49 12.60 -13.88
C ALA A 89 -3.31 13.95 -14.59
N LEU A 90 -2.20 14.64 -14.33
CA LEU A 90 -1.87 15.90 -15.00
C LEU A 90 -1.64 15.71 -16.51
N ALA A 91 -0.82 14.72 -16.88
CA ALA A 91 -0.52 14.40 -18.27
C ALA A 91 -1.78 14.04 -19.07
N ILE A 92 -2.68 13.23 -18.48
CA ILE A 92 -3.97 12.92 -19.09
C ILE A 92 -4.79 14.19 -19.28
N ARG A 93 -4.92 15.06 -18.26
CA ARG A 93 -5.67 16.32 -18.41
C ARG A 93 -5.12 17.20 -19.54
N GLN A 94 -3.80 17.31 -19.65
CA GLN A 94 -3.15 18.06 -20.73
C GLN A 94 -3.44 17.42 -22.10
N SER A 95 -3.31 16.11 -22.21
CA SER A 95 -3.64 15.37 -23.44
C SER A 95 -5.11 15.54 -23.84
N LEU A 96 -6.04 15.47 -22.89
CA LEU A 96 -7.48 15.68 -23.15
C LEU A 96 -7.78 17.11 -23.58
N HIS A 97 -7.07 18.09 -23.03
CA HIS A 97 -7.19 19.47 -23.47
C HIS A 97 -6.71 19.63 -24.92
N GLY A 98 -5.57 19.04 -25.28
CA GLY A 98 -5.09 19.01 -26.66
C GLY A 98 -6.10 18.37 -27.61
N LEU A 99 -6.61 17.18 -27.25
CA LEU A 99 -7.60 16.47 -28.04
C LEU A 99 -8.91 17.26 -28.22
N LYS A 100 -9.35 18.02 -27.21
CA LYS A 100 -10.51 18.93 -27.34
C LYS A 100 -10.27 20.02 -28.39
N ILE A 101 -9.05 20.59 -28.43
CA ILE A 101 -8.68 21.59 -29.44
C ILE A 101 -8.70 20.97 -30.83
N GLU A 102 -8.11 19.77 -30.99
CA GLU A 102 -8.10 19.05 -32.27
C GLU A 102 -9.51 18.70 -32.76
N ILE A 103 -10.38 18.26 -31.86
CA ILE A 103 -11.79 17.99 -32.16
C ILE A 103 -12.53 19.27 -32.58
N ALA A 104 -12.28 20.40 -31.92
CA ALA A 104 -12.88 21.68 -32.29
C ALA A 104 -12.37 22.17 -33.65
N ALA A 105 -11.06 22.07 -33.91
CA ALA A 105 -10.47 22.39 -35.20
C ALA A 105 -11.03 21.48 -36.31
N GLY A 106 -11.20 20.19 -36.03
CA GLY A 106 -11.81 19.23 -36.95
C GLY A 106 -13.27 19.54 -37.26
N GLN A 107 -14.04 20.04 -36.28
CA GLN A 107 -15.42 20.50 -36.53
C GLN A 107 -15.45 21.73 -37.43
N ILE A 108 -14.60 22.73 -37.18
CA ILE A 108 -14.52 23.93 -38.02
C ILE A 108 -14.13 23.55 -39.46
N ALA A 109 -13.19 22.61 -39.62
CA ALA A 109 -12.81 22.10 -40.93
C ALA A 109 -13.94 21.32 -41.62
N LEU A 110 -14.76 20.57 -40.87
CA LEU A 110 -15.97 19.92 -41.41
C LEU A 110 -16.99 20.95 -41.89
N ASP A 111 -17.26 21.98 -41.08
CA ASP A 111 -18.23 23.02 -41.43
C ASP A 111 -17.80 23.74 -42.72
N ARG A 112 -16.53 24.16 -42.81
CA ARG A 112 -15.96 24.75 -44.03
C ARG A 112 -16.00 23.81 -45.22
N GLY A 113 -15.66 22.55 -45.01
CA GLY A 113 -15.70 21.53 -46.07
C GLY A 113 -17.12 21.29 -46.59
N LEU A 114 -18.14 21.37 -45.73
CA LEU A 114 -19.54 21.25 -46.16
C LEU A 114 -19.98 22.46 -46.99
N ASP A 115 -19.54 23.67 -46.64
CA ASP A 115 -19.78 24.87 -47.45
C ASP A 115 -19.11 24.75 -48.83
N GLU A 116 -17.86 24.29 -48.88
CA GLU A 116 -17.13 24.03 -50.13
C GLU A 116 -17.81 22.94 -50.98
N LEU A 117 -18.29 21.87 -50.34
CA LEU A 117 -19.02 20.79 -51.03
C LEU A 117 -20.30 21.33 -51.67
N GLU A 118 -21.04 22.19 -50.98
CA GLU A 118 -22.26 22.79 -51.51
C GLU A 118 -21.95 23.72 -52.68
N ALA A 119 -20.86 24.49 -52.62
CA ALA A 119 -20.40 25.31 -53.74
C ALA A 119 -20.04 24.45 -54.97
N LEU A 120 -19.29 23.36 -54.78
CA LEU A 120 -18.98 22.41 -55.86
C LEU A 120 -20.24 21.76 -56.43
N ARG A 121 -21.20 21.41 -55.57
CA ARG A 121 -22.49 20.83 -56.00
C ARG A 121 -23.28 21.81 -56.86
N GLN A 122 -23.32 23.10 -56.48
CA GLN A 122 -24.00 24.13 -57.26
C GLN A 122 -23.30 24.36 -58.62
N HIS A 123 -21.97 24.35 -58.65
CA HIS A 123 -21.20 24.45 -59.89
C HIS A 123 -21.51 23.27 -60.83
N ALA A 124 -21.43 22.03 -60.34
CA ALA A 124 -21.72 20.83 -61.12
C ALA A 124 -23.15 20.81 -61.68
N LEU A 125 -24.12 21.33 -60.92
CA LEU A 125 -25.50 21.48 -61.41
C LEU A 125 -25.63 22.54 -62.49
N ALA A 126 -24.87 23.62 -62.42
CA ALA A 126 -24.90 24.69 -63.40
C ALA A 126 -24.23 24.28 -64.73
N THR A 127 -23.12 23.54 -64.66
CA THR A 127 -22.37 23.08 -65.84
C THR A 127 -22.98 21.83 -66.47
N GLY A 128 -23.59 20.95 -65.65
CA GLY A 128 -24.09 19.64 -66.10
C GLY A 128 -22.97 18.68 -66.51
N ALA A 129 -21.72 19.00 -66.20
CA ALA A 129 -20.55 18.25 -66.64
C ALA A 129 -20.34 17.00 -65.75
N PRO A 130 -20.09 15.83 -66.35
CA PRO A 130 -19.99 14.57 -65.60
C PRO A 130 -18.72 14.47 -64.72
N ASP A 131 -17.65 15.16 -65.08
CA ASP A 131 -16.42 15.32 -64.31
C ASP A 131 -16.66 16.13 -63.02
N ASP A 132 -17.33 17.27 -63.10
CA ASP A 132 -17.69 18.07 -61.92
C ASP A 132 -18.54 17.26 -60.92
N ALA A 133 -19.45 16.44 -61.42
CA ALA A 133 -20.27 15.56 -60.58
C ALA A 133 -19.43 14.48 -59.88
N ALA A 134 -18.39 13.95 -60.54
CA ALA A 134 -17.49 12.97 -59.95
C ALA A 134 -16.67 13.59 -58.80
N ASP A 135 -16.17 14.80 -58.98
CA ASP A 135 -15.42 15.54 -57.95
C ASP A 135 -16.25 15.80 -56.70
N VAL A 136 -17.53 16.18 -56.86
CA VAL A 136 -18.48 16.31 -55.75
C VAL A 136 -18.63 15.00 -54.98
N MET A 137 -18.74 13.86 -55.68
CA MET A 137 -18.87 12.54 -55.03
C MET A 137 -17.62 12.16 -54.24
N VAL A 138 -16.43 12.39 -54.79
CA VAL A 138 -15.14 12.11 -54.13
C VAL A 138 -14.96 13.00 -52.91
N PHE A 139 -15.24 14.29 -53.03
CA PHE A 139 -15.10 15.23 -51.92
C PHE A 139 -16.10 14.91 -50.79
N ARG A 140 -17.35 14.57 -51.13
CA ARG A 140 -18.34 14.10 -50.18
C ARG A 140 -17.88 12.85 -49.41
N ALA A 141 -17.28 11.88 -50.09
CA ALA A 141 -16.74 10.68 -49.45
C ALA A 141 -15.59 11.03 -48.50
N THR A 142 -14.73 11.96 -48.89
CA THR A 142 -13.63 12.47 -48.07
C THR A 142 -14.14 13.13 -46.78
N LEU A 143 -15.16 14.00 -46.87
CA LEU A 143 -15.79 14.62 -45.71
C LEU A 143 -16.48 13.61 -44.80
N ALA A 144 -17.13 12.59 -45.36
CA ALA A 144 -17.74 11.52 -44.57
C ALA A 144 -16.70 10.76 -43.74
N ASN A 145 -15.55 10.43 -44.33
CA ASN A 145 -14.43 9.80 -43.63
C ASN A 145 -13.84 10.71 -42.55
N PHE A 146 -13.65 12.00 -42.86
CA PHE A 146 -13.14 12.96 -41.89
C PHE A 146 -14.09 13.14 -40.69
N ARG A 147 -15.41 13.16 -40.94
CA ARG A 147 -16.43 13.16 -39.89
C ARG A 147 -16.35 11.92 -38.99
N GLY A 148 -16.09 10.75 -39.58
CA GLY A 148 -15.81 9.51 -38.84
C GLY A 148 -14.63 9.67 -37.89
N LYS A 149 -13.50 10.19 -38.37
CA LYS A 149 -12.31 10.45 -37.54
C LYS A 149 -12.59 11.42 -36.39
N VAL A 150 -13.36 12.49 -36.63
CA VAL A 150 -13.75 13.42 -35.55
C VAL A 150 -14.63 12.73 -34.50
N ALA A 151 -15.50 11.81 -34.91
CA ALA A 151 -16.29 11.02 -33.98
C ALA A 151 -15.42 10.06 -33.15
N GLU A 152 -14.47 9.36 -33.77
CA GLU A 152 -13.49 8.50 -33.07
C GLU A 152 -12.65 9.30 -32.05
N MET A 153 -12.20 10.51 -32.42
CA MET A 153 -11.51 11.40 -31.49
C MET A 153 -12.38 11.77 -30.28
N ARG A 154 -13.67 12.07 -30.50
CA ARG A 154 -14.62 12.35 -29.42
C ARG A 154 -14.83 11.14 -28.51
N GLU A 155 -14.90 9.94 -29.06
CA GLU A 155 -14.99 8.70 -28.28
C GLU A 155 -13.74 8.50 -27.43
N SER A 156 -12.54 8.65 -28.02
CA SER A 156 -11.26 8.57 -27.31
C SER A 156 -11.17 9.60 -26.17
N LEU A 157 -11.67 10.82 -26.38
CA LEU A 157 -11.75 11.86 -25.35
C LEU A 157 -12.59 11.41 -24.15
N VAL A 158 -13.76 10.82 -24.40
CA VAL A 158 -14.65 10.33 -23.34
C VAL A 158 -14.00 9.15 -22.61
N GLY A 159 -13.48 8.17 -23.35
CA GLY A 159 -12.82 6.99 -22.77
C GLY A 159 -11.63 7.36 -21.88
N SER A 160 -10.79 8.29 -22.35
CA SER A 160 -9.61 8.74 -21.61
C SER A 160 -9.99 9.62 -20.40
N ALA A 161 -11.09 10.37 -20.46
CA ALA A 161 -11.58 11.15 -19.31
C ALA A 161 -11.99 10.27 -18.12
N LEU A 162 -12.45 9.03 -18.37
CA LEU A 162 -12.79 8.06 -17.32
C LEU A 162 -11.56 7.58 -16.53
N LEU A 163 -10.34 7.75 -17.05
CA LEU A 163 -9.12 7.36 -16.33
C LEU A 163 -8.81 8.30 -15.16
N ILE A 164 -9.21 9.57 -15.22
CA ILE A 164 -8.95 10.56 -14.16
C ILE A 164 -9.52 10.12 -12.80
N PRO A 165 -10.81 9.76 -12.66
CA PRO A 165 -11.36 9.31 -11.39
C PRO A 165 -10.72 7.99 -10.91
N ILE A 166 -10.35 7.08 -11.81
CA ILE A 166 -9.66 5.82 -11.46
C ILE A 166 -8.29 6.12 -10.83
N ILE A 167 -7.52 7.03 -11.42
CA ILE A 167 -6.23 7.47 -10.88
C ILE A 167 -6.40 8.12 -9.50
N ALA A 168 -7.43 8.96 -9.34
CA ALA A 168 -7.73 9.60 -8.05
C ALA A 168 -8.07 8.57 -6.95
N GLN A 169 -8.89 7.56 -7.26
CA GLN A 169 -9.21 6.47 -6.33
C GLN A 169 -7.96 5.67 -5.95
N ASN A 170 -7.11 5.34 -6.93
CA ASN A 170 -5.86 4.61 -6.68
C ASN A 170 -4.90 5.41 -5.81
N LYS A 171 -4.82 6.74 -6.03
CA LYS A 171 -4.03 7.64 -5.19
C LYS A 171 -4.54 7.63 -3.74
N GLN A 172 -5.83 7.81 -3.53
CA GLN A 172 -6.43 7.82 -2.19
C GLN A 172 -6.21 6.47 -1.46
N ALA A 173 -6.29 5.36 -2.20
CA ALA A 173 -6.00 4.04 -1.65
C ALA A 173 -4.51 3.91 -1.26
N ALA A 174 -3.58 4.44 -2.07
CA ALA A 174 -2.16 4.46 -1.77
C ALA A 174 -1.84 5.34 -0.55
N GLU A 175 -2.44 6.53 -0.45
CA GLU A 175 -2.32 7.43 0.73
C GLU A 175 -2.83 6.75 2.01
N THR A 176 -3.98 6.08 1.93
CA THR A 176 -4.52 5.32 3.07
C THR A 176 -3.58 4.21 3.51
N ARG A 177 -2.95 3.49 2.56
CA ARG A 177 -1.95 2.46 2.85
C ARG A 177 -0.70 3.06 3.49
N LEU A 178 -0.24 4.20 2.98
CA LEU A 178 0.89 4.95 3.51
C LEU A 178 0.66 5.37 4.97
N MET A 179 -0.52 5.94 5.27
CA MET A 179 -0.91 6.30 6.65
C MET A 179 -0.93 5.09 7.58
N LYS A 180 -1.51 3.96 7.13
CA LYS A 180 -1.55 2.73 7.93
C LYS A 180 -0.14 2.20 8.25
N ILE A 181 0.79 2.27 7.28
CA ILE A 181 2.19 1.88 7.50
C ILE A 181 2.86 2.85 8.46
N SER A 182 2.67 4.17 8.27
CA SER A 182 3.25 5.19 9.14
C SER A 182 2.77 5.04 10.59
N ASN A 183 1.48 4.79 10.81
CA ASN A 183 0.93 4.55 12.16
C ASN A 183 1.49 3.25 12.77
N GLY A 184 1.63 2.19 11.96
CA GLY A 184 2.26 0.94 12.41
C GLY A 184 3.69 1.15 12.88
N MET A 185 4.48 1.93 12.14
CA MET A 185 5.87 2.23 12.46
C MET A 185 6.03 3.19 13.65
N LEU A 186 5.18 4.20 13.79
CA LEU A 186 5.34 5.24 14.82
C LEU A 186 4.75 4.83 16.18
N VAL A 187 3.72 3.98 16.18
CA VAL A 187 2.96 3.67 17.40
C VAL A 187 3.03 2.20 17.75
N VAL A 188 2.74 1.31 16.80
CA VAL A 188 2.54 -0.12 17.11
C VAL A 188 3.86 -0.84 17.37
N ILE A 189 4.82 -0.75 16.45
CA ILE A 189 6.12 -1.44 16.61
C ILE A 189 6.87 -0.94 17.85
N PRO A 190 7.01 0.38 18.09
CA PRO A 190 7.70 0.88 19.29
C PRO A 190 7.01 0.45 20.59
N ARG A 191 5.67 0.47 20.67
CA ARG A 191 4.94 -0.01 21.85
C ARG A 191 5.22 -1.47 22.14
N LEU A 192 5.27 -2.31 21.12
CA LEU A 192 5.54 -3.74 21.30
C LEU A 192 6.99 -4.02 21.73
N MET A 193 7.94 -3.27 21.18
CA MET A 193 9.34 -3.32 21.63
C MET A 193 9.45 -2.86 23.10
N ALA A 194 8.69 -1.84 23.51
CA ALA A 194 8.65 -1.36 24.89
C ALA A 194 8.01 -2.40 25.84
N VAL A 195 6.88 -3.01 25.46
CA VAL A 195 6.23 -4.09 26.25
C VAL A 195 7.16 -5.29 26.39
N ALA A 196 7.81 -5.73 25.32
CA ALA A 196 8.79 -6.82 25.38
C ALA A 196 9.99 -6.46 26.28
N SER A 197 10.40 -5.18 26.31
CA SER A 197 11.48 -4.71 27.19
C SER A 197 11.05 -4.61 28.65
N GLN A 198 9.82 -4.16 28.93
CA GLN A 198 9.26 -4.10 30.29
C GLN A 198 9.04 -5.49 30.89
N ALA A 199 8.61 -6.47 30.09
CA ALA A 199 8.48 -7.86 30.52
C ALA A 199 9.82 -8.41 31.03
N VAL A 200 10.93 -8.08 30.37
CA VAL A 200 12.28 -8.49 30.82
C VAL A 200 12.62 -7.84 32.16
N VAL A 201 12.42 -6.53 32.29
CA VAL A 201 12.74 -5.80 33.53
C VAL A 201 11.93 -6.32 34.72
N GLN A 202 10.66 -6.65 34.52
CA GLN A 202 9.83 -7.25 35.60
C GLN A 202 10.34 -8.62 36.04
N VAL A 203 10.80 -9.44 35.09
CA VAL A 203 11.40 -10.75 35.41
C VAL A 203 12.78 -10.57 36.08
N ASP A 204 13.60 -9.63 35.62
CA ASP A 204 14.90 -9.31 36.25
C ASP A 204 14.72 -8.81 37.69
N ILE A 205 13.72 -7.96 37.94
CA ILE A 205 13.38 -7.49 39.30
C ILE A 205 12.88 -8.65 40.17
N ALA A 206 12.00 -9.51 39.64
CA ALA A 206 11.52 -10.68 40.37
C ALA A 206 12.66 -11.64 40.73
N ARG A 207 13.66 -11.78 39.84
CA ARG A 207 14.88 -12.54 40.11
C ARG A 207 15.75 -11.89 41.17
N ALA A 208 16.00 -10.58 41.08
CA ALA A 208 16.78 -9.87 42.08
C ALA A 208 16.14 -9.97 43.48
N ALA A 209 14.81 -9.92 43.55
CA ALA A 209 14.07 -10.14 44.78
C ALA A 209 14.21 -11.59 45.30
N ALA A 210 14.09 -12.59 44.43
CA ALA A 210 14.24 -14.00 44.81
C ALA A 210 15.68 -14.40 45.16
N GLU A 211 16.69 -13.75 44.56
CA GLU A 211 18.10 -13.92 44.92
C GLU A 211 18.42 -13.20 46.25
N SER A 212 17.79 -12.06 46.52
CA SER A 212 17.90 -11.35 47.82
C SER A 212 17.28 -12.15 48.96
N GLU A 213 16.08 -12.71 48.79
CA GLU A 213 15.45 -13.57 49.81
C GLU A 213 16.31 -14.80 50.15
N LYS A 214 16.96 -15.41 49.15
CA LYS A 214 17.88 -16.54 49.38
C LYS A 214 19.15 -16.16 50.14
N LEU A 215 19.59 -14.92 50.03
CA LEU A 215 20.75 -14.41 50.77
C LEU A 215 20.38 -14.05 52.22
N ASP A 216 19.17 -13.53 52.44
CA ASP A 216 18.64 -13.26 53.78
C ASP A 216 18.26 -14.53 54.55
N GLU A 217 17.79 -15.60 53.88
CA GLU A 217 17.55 -16.91 54.53
C GLU A 217 18.84 -17.69 54.86
N ALA A 218 19.98 -17.28 54.30
CA ALA A 218 21.28 -17.93 54.50
C ALA A 218 22.18 -17.23 55.54
N ALA A 219 21.73 -16.10 56.11
CA ALA A 219 22.40 -15.32 57.15
C ALA A 219 21.76 -15.54 58.53
#